data_AF-A0A8J6RMY9-F1
#
_entry.id   AF-A0A8J6RMY9-F1
#
_cell.length_a   1.000
_cell.length_b   1.000
_cell.length_c   1.000
_cell.angle_alpha   90.00
_cell.angle_beta   90.00
_cell.angle_gamma   90.00
#
_symmetry.space_group_name_H-M   'P 1'
#
loop_
_entity.id
_entity.type
_entity.pdbx_description
1 polymer ?
#
loop_
_entity_poly.entity_id
_entity_poly.type
_entity_poly.pdbx_seq_one_letter_code
_entity_poly.pdbx_strand_id
1 'polypeptide(L)'
;MELEELKRNWNEFGRRDPLWAILTNPTKKGNKWEPDEFFKTGEEEIESVINYINSLGIAYSRKKALDFGCGVGRLTQALFHYFDEACGIDIAPSMIELARKYNRYGDKCQYYVNESDDLRLFKDNSFNFIYSKIVLQHIRPEYSKNYIKEFLRILTPGGLMVFQIPSEPVPIEYLTTLGDSAYNAQITLLEPLPLLKAGGEATIKVSVKNISDVTWPSLSESQGKYMINLGNHWLNKAGKIIMNDDGRKPLPKSIKPLEEAEISLDITIPGEPGNCLLELDMVHEGVTWFKEKGSQTTRVSVQVEKAFQLKDIGQSILNLYRMVAGINVPKNSSNFFVPTMEMYGIQKDVVLELIDCGGGKLIDVQQDFSVGQGWLSYLYCVIKE
;
A
#
# COMPACT_ATOMS: atom_id res chain seq x y z
N MET A 1 3.35 14.65 -1.59
CA MET A 1 3.98 14.19 -2.84
C MET A 1 3.35 14.82 -4.09
N GLU A 2 4.14 15.54 -4.90
CA GLU A 2 3.69 16.05 -6.22
C GLU A 2 3.36 14.91 -7.19
N LEU A 3 2.55 15.17 -8.24
CA LEU A 3 2.07 14.13 -9.16
C LEU A 3 3.19 13.32 -9.85
N GLU A 4 4.27 13.97 -10.28
CA GLU A 4 5.43 13.28 -10.89
C GLU A 4 6.15 12.36 -9.88
N GLU A 5 6.16 12.74 -8.61
CA GLU A 5 6.73 11.90 -7.57
C GLU A 5 5.81 10.72 -7.26
N LEU A 6 4.48 10.93 -7.24
CA LEU A 6 3.50 9.86 -7.11
C LEU A 6 3.68 8.81 -8.20
N LYS A 7 3.74 9.27 -9.45
CA LYS A 7 4.04 8.42 -10.61
C LYS A 7 5.35 7.65 -10.40
N ARG A 8 6.42 8.33 -10.00
CA ARG A 8 7.73 7.68 -9.78
C ARG A 8 7.66 6.58 -8.72
N ASN A 9 6.94 6.81 -7.62
CA ASN A 9 6.75 5.83 -6.55
C ASN A 9 5.97 4.59 -7.03
N TRP A 10 4.79 4.78 -7.62
CA TRP A 10 3.97 3.67 -8.11
C TRP A 10 4.59 2.90 -9.27
N ASN A 11 5.32 3.60 -10.14
CA ASN A 11 6.07 2.96 -11.22
C ASN A 11 7.25 2.13 -10.70
N GLU A 12 7.81 2.48 -9.55
CA GLU A 12 8.83 1.64 -8.91
C GLU A 12 8.21 0.45 -8.18
N PHE A 13 7.07 0.63 -7.51
CA PHE A 13 6.31 -0.49 -6.94
C PHE A 13 5.92 -1.51 -8.00
N GLY A 14 5.44 -1.05 -9.16
CA GLY A 14 5.07 -1.92 -10.26
C GLY A 14 6.23 -2.72 -10.87
N ARG A 15 7.48 -2.27 -10.68
CA ARG A 15 8.69 -3.00 -11.11
C ARG A 15 9.20 -3.99 -10.07
N ARG A 16 8.96 -3.72 -8.78
CA ARG A 16 9.55 -4.48 -7.68
C ARG A 16 8.63 -5.57 -7.16
N ASP A 17 7.40 -5.21 -6.81
CA ASP A 17 6.42 -6.11 -6.19
C ASP A 17 5.00 -5.65 -6.50
N PRO A 18 4.57 -5.73 -7.78
CA PRO A 18 3.36 -5.09 -8.27
C PRO A 18 2.09 -5.58 -7.59
N LEU A 19 1.95 -6.90 -7.39
CA LEU A 19 0.73 -7.50 -6.84
C LEU A 19 0.60 -7.15 -5.35
N TRP A 20 1.70 -7.20 -4.60
CA TRP A 20 1.71 -6.82 -3.19
C TRP A 20 1.45 -5.32 -3.02
N ALA A 21 1.96 -4.48 -3.90
CA ALA A 21 1.73 -3.05 -3.81
C ALA A 21 0.26 -2.66 -4.04
N ILE A 22 -0.50 -3.46 -4.79
CA ILE A 22 -1.94 -3.28 -5.02
C ILE A 22 -2.76 -3.83 -3.86
N LEU A 23 -2.40 -5.02 -3.37
CA LEU A 23 -3.07 -5.67 -2.26
C LEU A 23 -2.03 -6.10 -1.22
N THR A 24 -1.75 -5.19 -0.30
CA THR A 24 -0.72 -5.37 0.72
C THR A 24 -1.14 -6.47 1.70
N ASN A 25 -0.39 -7.56 1.70
CA ASN A 25 -0.52 -8.63 2.68
C ASN A 25 0.87 -8.98 3.21
N PRO A 26 1.11 -8.95 4.53
CA PRO A 26 2.43 -9.24 5.10
C PRO A 26 3.01 -10.59 4.67
N THR A 27 2.18 -11.61 4.42
CA THR A 27 2.66 -12.93 3.99
C THR A 27 2.94 -13.03 2.49
N LYS A 28 2.51 -12.03 1.71
CA LYS A 28 2.64 -12.01 0.24
C LYS A 28 3.72 -11.06 -0.29
N LYS A 29 4.41 -10.32 0.60
CA LYS A 29 5.53 -9.43 0.26
C LYS A 29 6.70 -10.23 -0.34
N GLY A 30 7.40 -9.63 -1.29
CA GLY A 30 8.50 -10.23 -2.02
C GLY A 30 8.04 -11.03 -3.24
N ASN A 31 7.01 -10.55 -3.96
CA ASN A 31 6.39 -11.23 -5.11
C ASN A 31 5.81 -12.62 -4.79
N LYS A 32 5.22 -12.81 -3.61
CA LYS A 32 4.66 -14.12 -3.18
C LYS A 32 3.17 -14.27 -3.47
N TRP A 33 2.56 -13.31 -4.14
CA TRP A 33 1.21 -13.45 -4.69
C TRP A 33 1.23 -14.40 -5.89
N GLU A 34 0.46 -15.47 -5.83
CA GLU A 34 0.14 -16.25 -7.02
C GLU A 34 -0.90 -15.47 -7.86
N PRO A 35 -0.68 -15.26 -9.18
CA PRO A 35 -1.55 -14.42 -9.99
C PRO A 35 -3.03 -14.85 -9.94
N ASP A 36 -3.34 -16.14 -10.06
CA ASP A 36 -4.72 -16.62 -10.03
C ASP A 36 -5.41 -16.36 -8.69
N GLU A 37 -4.69 -16.57 -7.58
CA GLU A 37 -5.18 -16.25 -6.24
C GLU A 37 -5.45 -14.74 -6.11
N PHE A 38 -4.52 -13.91 -6.59
CA PHE A 38 -4.65 -12.46 -6.57
C PHE A 38 -5.86 -11.96 -7.38
N PHE A 39 -6.04 -12.46 -8.61
CA PHE A 39 -7.18 -12.07 -9.46
C PHE A 39 -8.52 -12.54 -8.87
N LYS A 40 -8.56 -13.72 -8.24
CA LYS A 40 -9.75 -14.21 -7.54
C LYS A 40 -10.22 -13.25 -6.44
N THR A 41 -9.30 -12.61 -5.71
CA THR A 41 -9.70 -11.60 -4.71
C THR A 41 -10.42 -10.41 -5.35
N GLY A 42 -10.12 -10.10 -6.61
CA GLY A 42 -10.83 -9.06 -7.38
C GLY A 42 -12.25 -9.47 -7.75
N GLU A 43 -12.45 -10.74 -8.12
CA GLU A 43 -13.79 -11.30 -8.39
C GLU A 43 -14.67 -11.22 -7.14
N GLU A 44 -14.14 -11.68 -5.99
CA GLU A 44 -14.84 -11.65 -4.70
C GLU A 44 -15.20 -10.21 -4.28
N GLU A 45 -14.29 -9.26 -4.48
CA GLU A 45 -14.50 -7.85 -4.15
C GLU A 45 -15.58 -7.20 -5.02
N ILE A 46 -15.48 -7.35 -6.35
CA ILE A 46 -16.48 -6.79 -7.26
C ILE A 46 -17.83 -7.46 -7.07
N GLU A 47 -17.89 -8.78 -6.85
CA GLU A 47 -19.15 -9.46 -6.53
C GLU A 47 -19.80 -8.85 -5.27
N SER A 48 -19.02 -8.63 -4.21
CA SER A 48 -19.52 -7.99 -2.99
C SER A 48 -20.05 -6.59 -3.25
N VAL A 49 -19.36 -5.79 -4.06
CA VAL A 49 -19.79 -4.42 -4.43
C VAL A 49 -21.07 -4.47 -5.24
N ILE A 50 -21.18 -5.37 -6.22
CA ILE A 50 -22.37 -5.51 -7.05
C ILE A 50 -23.58 -5.97 -6.22
N ASN A 51 -23.40 -6.92 -5.31
CA ASN A 51 -24.44 -7.36 -4.38
C ASN A 51 -24.91 -6.23 -3.46
N TYR A 52 -23.97 -5.44 -2.94
CA TYR A 52 -24.28 -4.25 -2.17
C TYR A 52 -25.11 -3.24 -2.98
N ILE A 53 -24.68 -2.88 -4.19
CA ILE A 53 -25.44 -1.94 -5.04
C ILE A 53 -26.85 -2.47 -5.36
N ASN A 54 -26.97 -3.77 -5.67
CA ASN A 54 -28.27 -4.39 -5.93
C ASN A 54 -29.20 -4.29 -4.70
N SER A 55 -28.66 -4.40 -3.48
CA SER A 55 -29.44 -4.28 -2.24
C SER A 55 -30.03 -2.89 -2.02
N LEU A 56 -29.43 -1.85 -2.61
CA LEU A 56 -29.92 -0.47 -2.56
C LEU A 56 -31.11 -0.22 -3.51
N GLY A 57 -31.44 -1.18 -4.39
CA GLY A 57 -32.56 -1.06 -5.33
C GLY A 57 -32.36 -0.01 -6.42
N ILE A 58 -31.11 0.36 -6.72
CA ILE A 58 -30.79 1.40 -7.70
C ILE A 58 -30.71 0.79 -9.10
N ALA A 59 -31.42 1.40 -10.05
CA ALA A 59 -31.26 1.07 -11.46
C ALA A 59 -30.13 1.91 -12.09
N TYR A 60 -29.22 1.26 -12.80
CA TYR A 60 -28.15 1.92 -13.55
C TYR A 60 -27.77 1.09 -14.77
N SER A 61 -27.13 1.72 -15.75
CA SER A 61 -26.70 1.04 -16.98
C SER A 61 -25.41 0.26 -16.75
N ARG A 62 -25.34 -0.98 -17.26
CA ARG A 62 -24.18 -1.87 -17.16
C ARG A 62 -23.35 -1.93 -18.45
N LYS A 63 -23.26 -0.83 -19.21
CA LYS A 63 -22.49 -0.83 -20.46
C LYS A 63 -20.99 -0.69 -20.21
N LYS A 64 -20.55 0.43 -19.64
CA LYS A 64 -19.12 0.74 -19.52
C LYS A 64 -18.70 1.09 -18.10
N ALA A 65 -17.73 0.36 -17.57
CA ALA A 65 -17.15 0.57 -16.25
C ALA A 65 -15.71 1.13 -16.32
N LEU A 66 -15.36 1.97 -15.35
CA LEU A 66 -13.99 2.45 -15.10
C LEU A 66 -13.49 1.94 -13.75
N ASP A 67 -12.29 1.37 -13.75
CA ASP A 67 -11.47 1.06 -12.57
C ASP A 67 -10.36 2.11 -12.46
N PHE A 68 -10.51 3.06 -11.54
CA PHE A 68 -9.57 4.15 -11.33
C PHE A 68 -8.48 3.73 -10.34
N GLY A 69 -7.22 3.77 -10.79
CA GLY A 69 -6.07 3.18 -10.08
C GLY A 69 -6.04 1.66 -10.18
N CYS A 70 -6.22 1.15 -11.39
CA CYS A 70 -6.44 -0.27 -11.65
C CYS A 70 -5.24 -1.19 -11.35
N GLY A 71 -4.04 -0.62 -11.15
CA GLY A 71 -2.81 -1.39 -11.00
C GLY A 71 -2.60 -2.34 -12.18
N VAL A 72 -2.50 -3.64 -11.89
CA VAL A 72 -2.37 -4.69 -12.91
C VAL A 72 -3.71 -5.21 -13.44
N GLY A 73 -4.80 -4.48 -13.21
CA GLY A 73 -6.14 -4.80 -13.74
C GLY A 73 -6.91 -5.84 -12.95
N ARG A 74 -6.64 -6.00 -11.64
CA ARG A 74 -7.32 -6.95 -10.75
C ARG A 74 -8.83 -6.77 -10.78
N LEU A 75 -9.28 -5.53 -10.54
CA LEU A 75 -10.69 -5.17 -10.45
C LEU A 75 -11.29 -4.91 -11.83
N THR A 76 -10.51 -4.33 -12.75
CA THR A 76 -10.92 -4.13 -14.15
C THR A 76 -11.42 -5.42 -14.79
N GLN A 77 -10.68 -6.52 -14.60
CA GLN A 77 -11.04 -7.83 -15.16
C GLN A 77 -12.29 -8.42 -14.50
N ALA A 78 -12.45 -8.25 -13.19
CA ALA A 78 -13.65 -8.67 -12.48
C ALA A 78 -14.90 -7.85 -12.87
N LEU A 79 -14.75 -6.54 -13.10
CA LEU A 79 -15.82 -5.68 -13.57
C LEU A 79 -16.37 -6.14 -14.92
N PHE A 80 -15.53 -6.64 -15.83
CA PHE A 80 -16.00 -7.12 -17.13
C PHE A 80 -17.08 -8.23 -17.02
N HIS A 81 -17.13 -9.01 -15.93
CA HIS A 81 -18.20 -10.00 -15.74
C HIS A 81 -19.60 -9.38 -15.54
N TYR A 82 -19.66 -8.10 -15.22
CA TYR A 82 -20.88 -7.38 -14.90
C TYR A 82 -21.20 -6.22 -15.85
N PHE A 83 -20.30 -5.93 -16.80
CA PHE A 83 -20.39 -4.80 -17.73
C PHE A 83 -19.97 -5.21 -19.14
N ASP A 84 -20.54 -4.58 -20.18
CA ASP A 84 -20.21 -4.91 -21.58
C ASP A 84 -18.74 -4.61 -21.94
N GLU A 85 -18.16 -3.58 -21.31
CA GLU A 85 -16.78 -3.13 -21.41
C GLU A 85 -16.25 -2.64 -20.06
N ALA A 86 -14.98 -2.92 -19.77
CA ALA A 86 -14.27 -2.38 -18.61
C ALA A 86 -12.98 -1.65 -19.05
N CYS A 87 -12.75 -0.47 -18.48
CA CYS A 87 -11.51 0.27 -18.64
C CYS A 87 -10.79 0.39 -17.30
N GLY A 88 -9.48 0.15 -17.28
CA GLY A 88 -8.61 0.42 -16.16
C GLY A 88 -7.70 1.60 -16.46
N ILE A 89 -7.51 2.50 -15.49
CA ILE A 89 -6.48 3.54 -15.60
C ILE A 89 -5.57 3.53 -14.40
N ASP A 90 -4.31 3.86 -14.62
CA ASP A 90 -3.31 3.98 -13.55
C ASP A 90 -2.27 5.04 -13.93
N ILE A 91 -1.68 5.68 -12.92
CA ILE A 91 -0.61 6.66 -13.13
C ILE A 91 0.71 6.00 -13.52
N ALA A 92 0.92 4.74 -13.15
CA ALA A 92 2.17 4.02 -13.33
C ALA A 92 2.22 3.22 -14.65
N PRO A 93 3.11 3.59 -15.60
CA PRO A 93 3.28 2.82 -16.83
C PRO A 93 3.63 1.34 -16.60
N SER A 94 4.43 1.02 -15.59
CA SER A 94 4.78 -0.37 -15.24
C SER A 94 3.57 -1.21 -14.83
N MET A 95 2.58 -0.60 -14.16
CA MET A 95 1.35 -1.29 -13.77
C MET A 95 0.49 -1.58 -14.99
N ILE A 96 0.34 -0.60 -15.88
CA ILE A 96 -0.43 -0.76 -17.13
C ILE A 96 0.20 -1.77 -18.08
N GLU A 97 1.54 -1.85 -18.15
CA GLU A 97 2.23 -2.90 -18.92
C GLU A 97 1.85 -4.30 -18.40
N LEU A 98 1.87 -4.49 -17.08
CA LEU A 98 1.47 -5.74 -16.45
C LEU A 98 -0.03 -6.00 -16.60
N ALA A 99 -0.88 -4.98 -16.53
CA ALA A 99 -2.31 -5.12 -16.75
C ALA A 99 -2.62 -5.67 -18.14
N ARG A 100 -1.95 -5.14 -19.18
CA ARG A 100 -2.06 -5.67 -20.54
C ARG A 100 -1.53 -7.10 -20.66
N LYS A 101 -0.45 -7.43 -19.94
CA LYS A 101 0.12 -8.79 -19.92
C LYS A 101 -0.80 -9.81 -19.24
N TYR A 102 -1.47 -9.44 -18.15
CA TYR A 102 -2.37 -10.32 -17.40
C TYR A 102 -3.79 -10.36 -17.96
N ASN A 103 -4.14 -9.48 -18.89
CA ASN A 103 -5.47 -9.38 -19.45
C ASN A 103 -5.92 -10.69 -20.14
N ARG A 104 -6.98 -11.30 -19.62
CA ARG A 104 -7.59 -12.53 -20.16
C ARG A 104 -8.73 -12.27 -21.15
N TYR A 105 -9.17 -11.02 -21.27
CA TYR A 105 -10.40 -10.64 -21.96
C TYR A 105 -10.17 -9.77 -23.20
N GLY A 106 -8.91 -9.57 -23.61
CA GLY A 106 -8.56 -8.84 -24.83
C GLY A 106 -9.17 -7.44 -24.84
N ASP A 107 -9.80 -7.06 -25.96
CA ASP A 107 -10.35 -5.71 -26.18
C ASP A 107 -11.53 -5.34 -25.25
N LYS A 108 -12.05 -6.30 -24.48
CA LYS A 108 -13.10 -6.07 -23.48
C LYS A 108 -12.59 -5.42 -22.19
N CYS A 109 -11.30 -5.57 -21.90
CA CYS A 109 -10.61 -4.87 -20.83
C CYS A 109 -9.51 -3.98 -21.43
N GLN A 110 -9.70 -2.66 -21.35
CA GLN A 110 -8.79 -1.68 -21.95
C GLN A 110 -8.03 -0.90 -20.87
N TYR A 111 -6.73 -0.67 -21.06
CA TYR A 111 -5.86 -0.09 -20.04
C TYR A 111 -5.13 1.16 -20.52
N TYR A 112 -5.21 2.24 -19.75
CA TYR A 112 -4.62 3.53 -20.09
C TYR A 112 -3.70 4.04 -18.97
N VAL A 113 -2.59 4.65 -19.37
CA VAL A 113 -1.77 5.44 -18.44
C VAL A 113 -2.38 6.82 -18.34
N ASN A 114 -2.63 7.31 -17.13
CA ASN A 114 -3.05 8.68 -16.86
C ASN A 114 -2.03 9.42 -15.98
N GLU A 115 -1.17 10.22 -16.59
CA GLU A 115 -0.11 10.98 -15.91
C GLU A 115 -0.52 12.43 -15.60
N SER A 116 -1.79 12.77 -15.83
CA SER A 116 -2.37 14.09 -15.56
C SER A 116 -3.21 14.04 -14.28
N ASP A 117 -3.50 15.20 -13.67
CA ASP A 117 -4.36 15.33 -12.49
C ASP A 117 -5.86 15.42 -12.82
N ASP A 118 -6.24 15.09 -14.06
CA ASP A 118 -7.61 15.06 -14.56
C ASP A 118 -7.86 13.80 -15.40
N LEU A 119 -9.07 13.67 -15.95
CA LEU A 119 -9.49 12.56 -16.81
C LEU A 119 -9.78 13.02 -18.24
N ARG A 120 -9.01 13.98 -18.77
CA ARG A 120 -9.21 14.54 -20.12
C ARG A 120 -9.11 13.51 -21.25
N LEU A 121 -8.52 12.35 -20.99
CA LEU A 121 -8.52 11.22 -21.93
C LEU A 121 -9.93 10.69 -22.25
N PHE A 122 -10.90 11.01 -21.38
CA PHE A 122 -12.28 10.58 -21.52
C PHE A 122 -13.21 11.77 -21.74
N LYS A 123 -14.16 11.57 -22.65
CA LYS A 123 -15.24 12.52 -22.91
C LYS A 123 -16.22 12.53 -21.73
N ASP A 124 -16.94 13.64 -21.60
CA ASP A 124 -18.08 13.74 -20.68
C ASP A 124 -19.09 12.61 -20.97
N ASN A 125 -19.75 12.12 -19.93
CA ASN A 125 -20.81 11.12 -20.04
C ASN A 125 -20.41 9.85 -20.84
N SER A 126 -19.20 9.34 -20.59
CA SER A 126 -18.65 8.17 -21.28
C SER A 126 -18.67 6.87 -20.48
N PHE A 127 -18.89 6.95 -19.16
CA PHE A 127 -18.96 5.78 -18.27
C PHE A 127 -20.29 5.70 -17.55
N ASN A 128 -20.77 4.48 -17.31
CA ASN A 128 -21.99 4.23 -16.53
C ASN A 128 -21.67 3.78 -15.11
N PHE A 129 -20.45 3.29 -14.88
CA PHE A 129 -19.96 2.89 -13.58
C PHE A 129 -18.51 3.30 -13.39
N ILE A 130 -18.16 3.81 -12.21
CA ILE A 130 -16.78 4.07 -11.80
C ILE A 130 -16.54 3.41 -10.44
N TYR A 131 -15.44 2.68 -10.32
CA TYR A 131 -14.96 2.11 -9.07
C TYR A 131 -13.56 2.61 -8.76
N SER A 132 -13.31 2.94 -7.49
CA SER A 132 -11.99 3.35 -7.00
C SER A 132 -11.84 2.98 -5.53
N LYS A 133 -10.86 2.13 -5.18
CA LYS A 133 -10.63 1.73 -3.78
C LYS A 133 -9.15 1.54 -3.47
N ILE A 134 -8.71 2.08 -2.33
CA ILE A 134 -7.30 2.11 -1.90
C ILE A 134 -6.42 2.90 -2.91
N VAL A 135 -6.99 3.95 -3.53
CA VAL A 135 -6.29 4.75 -4.56
C VAL A 135 -6.21 6.22 -4.16
N LEU A 136 -7.36 6.87 -3.96
CA LEU A 136 -7.43 8.31 -3.65
C LEU A 136 -6.66 8.69 -2.38
N GLN A 137 -6.46 7.74 -1.47
CA GLN A 137 -5.67 7.93 -0.26
C GLN A 137 -4.18 8.14 -0.54
N HIS A 138 -3.67 7.70 -1.68
CA HIS A 138 -2.26 7.89 -2.05
C HIS A 138 -2.04 9.13 -2.91
N ILE A 139 -3.12 9.86 -3.21
CA ILE A 139 -3.13 11.06 -4.03
C ILE A 139 -3.38 12.26 -3.12
N ARG A 140 -2.60 13.34 -3.29
CA ARG A 140 -2.78 14.54 -2.48
C ARG A 140 -4.21 15.08 -2.56
N PRO A 141 -4.74 15.68 -1.47
CA PRO A 141 -6.12 16.13 -1.43
C PRO A 141 -6.53 17.03 -2.60
N GLU A 142 -5.69 17.96 -3.06
CA GLU A 142 -6.01 18.83 -4.19
C GLU A 142 -6.34 18.06 -5.48
N TYR A 143 -5.59 17.00 -5.78
CA TYR A 143 -5.82 16.17 -6.97
C TYR A 143 -6.97 15.20 -6.75
N SER A 144 -7.09 14.58 -5.56
CA SER A 144 -8.21 13.69 -5.24
C SER A 144 -9.56 14.42 -5.32
N LYS A 145 -9.63 15.67 -4.85
CA LYS A 145 -10.81 16.54 -5.03
C LYS A 145 -11.11 16.80 -6.50
N ASN A 146 -10.08 16.99 -7.33
CA ASN A 146 -10.26 17.17 -8.76
C ASN A 146 -10.77 15.88 -9.44
N TYR A 147 -10.22 14.72 -9.08
CA TYR A 147 -10.67 13.43 -9.60
C TYR A 147 -12.13 13.12 -9.25
N ILE A 148 -12.60 13.46 -8.05
CA ILE A 148 -14.02 13.31 -7.69
C ILE A 148 -14.92 14.14 -8.62
N LYS A 149 -14.51 15.37 -8.97
CA LYS A 149 -15.22 16.20 -9.96
C LYS A 149 -15.17 15.59 -11.35
N GLU A 150 -14.01 15.06 -11.75
CA GLU A 150 -13.84 14.39 -13.04
C GLU A 150 -14.66 13.11 -13.16
N PHE A 151 -14.82 12.34 -12.08
CA PHE A 151 -15.72 11.19 -12.05
C PHE A 151 -17.15 11.60 -12.39
N LEU A 152 -17.66 12.67 -11.78
CA LEU A 152 -18.98 13.23 -12.09
C LEU A 152 -19.04 13.74 -13.53
N ARG A 153 -17.99 14.38 -14.06
CA ARG A 153 -17.95 14.82 -15.47
C ARG A 153 -18.10 13.64 -16.44
N ILE A 154 -17.33 12.57 -16.25
CA ILE A 154 -17.29 11.45 -17.20
C ILE A 154 -18.41 10.42 -16.99
N LEU A 155 -19.10 10.42 -15.84
CA LEU A 155 -20.30 9.62 -15.65
C LEU A 155 -21.43 10.11 -16.54
N THR A 156 -22.20 9.18 -17.12
CA THR A 156 -23.49 9.50 -17.75
C THR A 156 -24.51 9.92 -16.69
N PRO A 157 -25.52 10.75 -17.01
CA PRO A 157 -26.69 10.92 -16.14
C PRO A 157 -27.29 9.55 -15.79
N GLY A 158 -27.57 9.32 -14.50
CA GLY A 158 -27.97 8.02 -13.96
C GLY A 158 -26.84 6.98 -13.82
N GLY A 159 -25.59 7.36 -14.10
CA GLY A 159 -24.41 6.52 -13.86
C GLY A 159 -23.99 6.55 -12.40
N LEU A 160 -23.33 5.47 -11.94
CA LEU A 160 -22.92 5.30 -10.54
C LEU A 160 -21.41 5.41 -10.38
N MET A 161 -20.96 6.07 -9.31
CA MET A 161 -19.60 5.89 -8.79
C MET A 161 -19.64 5.30 -7.40
N VAL A 162 -18.74 4.36 -7.16
CA VAL A 162 -18.44 3.84 -5.83
C VAL A 162 -16.96 4.05 -5.56
N PHE A 163 -16.64 4.89 -4.59
CA PHE A 163 -15.24 5.20 -4.27
C PHE A 163 -14.98 5.24 -2.77
N GLN A 164 -13.79 4.80 -2.38
CA GLN A 164 -13.31 4.86 -1.01
C GLN A 164 -12.29 5.98 -0.85
N ILE A 165 -12.37 6.71 0.28
CA ILE A 165 -11.34 7.66 0.70
C ILE A 165 -11.29 7.77 2.24
N PRO A 166 -10.10 7.88 2.85
CA PRO A 166 -9.96 8.23 4.25
C PRO A 166 -10.49 9.63 4.53
N SER A 167 -11.02 9.83 5.73
CA SER A 167 -11.48 11.14 6.22
C SER A 167 -10.41 11.78 7.10
N GLU A 168 -10.23 11.25 8.31
CA GLU A 168 -9.24 11.71 9.28
C GLU A 168 -8.64 10.52 10.04
N PRO A 169 -7.44 10.69 10.63
CA PRO A 169 -6.94 9.73 11.61
C PRO A 169 -7.94 9.60 12.75
N VAL A 170 -8.14 8.38 13.25
CA VAL A 170 -8.91 8.17 14.48
C VAL A 170 -8.14 8.86 15.60
N PRO A 171 -8.75 9.80 16.35
CA PRO A 171 -8.08 10.39 17.49
C PRO A 171 -7.66 9.30 18.47
N ILE A 172 -6.44 9.40 19.01
CA ILE A 172 -5.85 8.36 19.89
C ILE A 172 -6.78 8.02 21.07
N GLU A 173 -7.56 8.98 21.56
CA GLU A 173 -8.55 8.79 22.64
C GLU A 173 -9.69 7.81 22.30
N TYR A 174 -9.98 7.59 21.01
CA TYR A 174 -10.95 6.59 20.55
C TYR A 174 -10.30 5.26 20.14
N LEU A 175 -8.97 5.23 19.99
CA LEU A 175 -8.24 3.97 19.85
C LEU A 175 -8.27 3.27 21.19
N THR A 176 -8.59 1.97 21.19
CA THR A 176 -8.57 1.26 22.47
C THR A 176 -7.14 1.03 22.88
N THR A 177 -6.70 1.69 23.95
CA THR A 177 -5.35 1.52 24.48
C THR A 177 -5.30 0.40 25.52
N LEU A 178 -4.09 -0.11 25.79
CA LEU A 178 -3.84 -1.10 26.85
C LEU A 178 -3.49 -0.44 28.20
N GLY A 179 -3.61 0.89 28.33
CA GLY A 179 -3.08 1.66 29.45
C GLY A 179 -1.57 1.94 29.30
N ASP A 180 -1.07 2.99 29.96
CA ASP A 180 0.31 3.45 29.76
C ASP A 180 1.39 2.47 30.27
N SER A 181 1.07 1.62 31.25
CA SER A 181 2.03 0.63 31.77
C SER A 181 2.27 -0.54 30.82
N ALA A 182 1.41 -0.75 29.82
CA ALA A 182 1.47 -1.90 28.91
C ALA A 182 2.69 -1.90 27.99
N TYR A 183 3.28 -0.74 27.72
CA TYR A 183 4.24 -0.57 26.64
C TYR A 183 5.68 -0.79 27.10
N ASN A 184 5.98 -2.02 27.57
CA ASN A 184 7.33 -2.37 28.04
C ASN A 184 7.74 -3.79 27.61
N ALA A 185 8.69 -3.86 26.70
CA ALA A 185 9.15 -5.09 26.08
C ALA A 185 10.65 -5.33 26.31
N GLN A 186 11.01 -6.59 26.45
CA GLN A 186 12.39 -7.04 26.27
C GLN A 186 12.46 -7.82 24.96
N ILE A 187 13.26 -7.31 24.02
CA ILE A 187 13.43 -7.89 22.69
C ILE A 187 14.81 -8.55 22.63
N THR A 188 14.93 -9.70 21.98
CA THR A 188 16.21 -10.40 21.83
C THR A 188 16.26 -11.06 20.46
N LEU A 189 17.32 -10.76 19.69
CA LEU A 189 17.60 -11.48 18.45
C LEU A 189 18.11 -12.88 18.79
N LEU A 190 17.44 -13.91 18.28
CA LEU A 190 17.72 -15.31 18.65
C LEU A 190 18.90 -15.92 17.88
N GLU A 191 19.15 -15.43 16.68
CA GLU A 191 20.19 -15.93 15.79
C GLU A 191 21.02 -14.76 15.25
N PRO A 192 22.35 -14.90 15.07
CA PRO A 192 23.14 -13.88 14.39
C PRO A 192 22.56 -13.57 13.01
N LEU A 193 22.59 -12.29 12.62
CA LEU A 193 22.10 -11.90 11.31
C LEU A 193 22.91 -12.59 10.21
N PRO A 194 22.24 -13.11 9.15
CA PRO A 194 22.94 -13.64 8.00
C PRO A 194 23.68 -12.53 7.25
N LEU A 195 24.45 -12.91 6.23
CA LEU A 195 25.06 -11.93 5.34
C LEU A 195 23.98 -11.13 4.61
N LEU A 196 23.88 -9.83 4.91
CA LEU A 196 22.84 -8.96 4.37
C LEU A 196 23.36 -8.19 3.16
N LYS A 197 22.72 -8.40 2.00
CA LYS A 197 23.08 -7.72 0.74
C LYS A 197 22.14 -6.55 0.48
N ALA A 198 22.70 -5.45 0.00
CA ALA A 198 21.98 -4.21 -0.21
C ALA A 198 20.76 -4.39 -1.12
N GLY A 199 19.59 -3.93 -0.69
CA GLY A 199 18.32 -4.09 -1.41
C GLY A 199 17.75 -5.51 -1.43
N GLY A 200 18.33 -6.46 -0.70
CA GLY A 200 17.78 -7.81 -0.53
C GLY A 200 16.68 -7.88 0.53
N GLU A 201 16.26 -9.11 0.84
CA GLU A 201 15.35 -9.42 1.95
C GLU A 201 15.95 -10.52 2.84
N ALA A 202 15.57 -10.52 4.12
CA ALA A 202 15.92 -11.58 5.06
C ALA A 202 14.80 -11.80 6.07
N THR A 203 14.71 -13.01 6.62
CA THR A 203 13.84 -13.31 7.76
C THR A 203 14.72 -13.50 8.99
N ILE A 204 14.38 -12.81 10.07
CA ILE A 204 15.10 -12.90 11.35
C ILE A 204 14.18 -13.43 12.44
N LYS A 205 14.74 -14.20 13.38
CA LYS A 205 13.99 -14.72 14.53
C LYS A 205 14.27 -13.89 15.77
N VAL A 206 13.19 -13.44 16.39
CA VAL A 206 13.22 -12.51 17.51
C VAL A 206 12.37 -13.08 18.63
N SER A 207 12.92 -13.17 19.84
CA SER A 207 12.13 -13.37 21.05
C SER A 207 11.67 -12.02 21.56
N VAL A 208 10.38 -11.92 21.83
CA VAL A 208 9.76 -10.77 22.47
C VAL A 208 9.16 -11.24 23.79
N LYS A 209 9.64 -10.66 24.88
CA LYS A 209 9.12 -10.88 26.22
C LYS A 209 8.36 -9.65 26.71
N ASN A 210 7.17 -9.91 27.26
CA ASN A 210 6.38 -8.89 27.92
C ASN A 210 6.90 -8.65 29.34
N ILE A 211 7.45 -7.46 29.58
CA ILE A 211 7.94 -7.03 30.91
C ILE A 211 7.05 -5.93 31.52
N SER A 212 5.85 -5.73 30.95
CA SER A 212 4.77 -4.95 31.55
C SER A 212 3.89 -5.81 32.46
N ASP A 213 2.92 -5.17 33.11
CA ASP A 213 1.88 -5.81 33.92
C ASP A 213 0.57 -6.06 33.16
N VAL A 214 0.50 -5.70 31.87
CA VAL A 214 -0.69 -5.85 31.02
C VAL A 214 -0.48 -6.96 29.99
N THR A 215 -1.51 -7.77 29.73
CA THR A 215 -1.45 -8.78 28.65
C THR A 215 -1.57 -8.09 27.29
N TRP A 216 -0.68 -8.43 26.36
CA TRP A 216 -0.79 -7.98 24.96
C TRP A 216 -1.62 -8.99 24.17
N PRO A 217 -2.81 -8.61 23.70
CA PRO A 217 -3.66 -9.55 22.98
C PRO A 217 -3.17 -9.74 21.54
N SER A 218 -3.31 -10.96 21.01
CA SER A 218 -3.07 -11.22 19.59
C SER A 218 -4.13 -10.57 18.71
N LEU A 219 -3.81 -10.40 17.43
CA LEU A 219 -4.74 -9.87 16.43
C LEU A 219 -6.03 -10.71 16.36
N SER A 220 -5.92 -12.04 16.37
CA SER A 220 -7.07 -12.94 16.30
C SER A 220 -7.95 -12.90 17.56
N GLU A 221 -7.36 -12.92 18.75
CA GLU A 221 -8.13 -12.93 20.01
C GLU A 221 -8.80 -11.58 20.30
N SER A 222 -8.17 -10.50 19.87
CA SER A 222 -8.71 -9.15 19.99
C SER A 222 -9.72 -8.79 18.90
N GLN A 223 -9.97 -9.67 17.93
CA GLN A 223 -10.72 -9.35 16.70
C GLN A 223 -10.18 -8.09 16.02
N GLY A 224 -8.86 -7.95 16.03
CA GLY A 224 -8.15 -6.81 15.47
C GLY A 224 -7.96 -5.64 16.42
N LYS A 225 -8.65 -5.55 17.56
CA LYS A 225 -8.82 -4.30 18.32
C LYS A 225 -7.55 -3.58 18.79
N TYR A 226 -6.45 -4.29 19.03
CA TYR A 226 -5.25 -3.71 19.66
C TYR A 226 -3.96 -3.86 18.85
N MET A 227 -4.02 -4.51 17.67
CA MET A 227 -2.91 -4.68 16.71
C MET A 227 -1.48 -4.45 17.26
N ILE A 228 -1.03 -5.31 18.18
CA ILE A 228 0.32 -5.26 18.71
C ILE A 228 1.23 -6.04 17.77
N ASN A 229 2.25 -5.36 17.25
CA ASN A 229 3.16 -5.92 16.26
C ASN A 229 4.62 -5.73 16.70
N LEU A 230 5.48 -6.63 16.25
CA LEU A 230 6.93 -6.39 16.19
C LEU A 230 7.25 -5.69 14.88
N GLY A 231 8.09 -4.66 14.92
CA GLY A 231 8.59 -4.00 13.73
C GLY A 231 10.03 -3.56 13.85
N ASN A 232 10.53 -2.95 12.78
CA ASN A 232 11.89 -2.41 12.76
C ASN A 232 12.02 -1.08 12.00
N HIS A 233 13.10 -0.39 12.33
CA HIS A 233 13.65 0.73 11.59
C HIS A 233 15.11 0.45 11.25
N TRP A 234 15.59 1.06 10.18
CA TRP A 234 17.01 1.13 9.88
C TRP A 234 17.54 2.50 10.20
N LEU A 235 18.64 2.55 10.95
CA LEU A 235 19.33 3.78 11.31
C LEU A 235 20.73 3.81 10.71
N ASN A 236 21.26 4.99 10.42
CA ASN A 236 22.68 5.16 10.16
C ASN A 236 23.50 5.11 11.47
N LYS A 237 24.83 5.19 11.38
CA LYS A 237 25.73 5.23 12.55
C LYS A 237 25.46 6.39 13.51
N ALA A 238 24.87 7.48 13.03
CA ALA A 238 24.49 8.63 13.85
C ALA A 238 23.12 8.46 14.53
N GLY A 239 22.45 7.31 14.35
CA GLY A 239 21.12 7.04 14.90
C GLY A 239 19.97 7.69 14.13
N LYS A 240 20.22 8.30 12.97
CA LYS A 240 19.17 8.87 12.13
C LYS A 240 18.51 7.76 11.31
N ILE A 241 17.18 7.75 11.28
CA ILE A 241 16.39 6.83 10.46
C ILE A 241 16.75 7.01 8.97
N ILE A 242 17.13 5.91 8.33
CA ILE A 242 17.39 5.80 6.88
C ILE A 242 16.32 4.97 6.17
N MET A 243 15.62 4.11 6.89
CA MET A 243 14.41 3.43 6.41
C MET A 243 13.47 3.26 7.60
N ASN A 244 12.27 3.84 7.48
CA ASN A 244 11.27 3.81 8.53
C ASN A 244 10.27 2.68 8.26
N ASP A 245 9.76 2.04 9.32
CA ASP A 245 8.62 1.12 9.24
C ASP A 245 8.77 -0.02 8.22
N ASP A 246 9.89 -0.75 8.28
CA ASP A 246 10.24 -1.75 7.27
C ASP A 246 9.47 -3.08 7.41
N GLY A 247 9.79 -3.82 8.46
CA GLY A 247 9.13 -5.06 8.84
C GLY A 247 7.99 -4.81 9.80
N ARG A 248 6.93 -5.60 9.65
CA ARG A 248 5.75 -5.64 10.53
C ARG A 248 5.26 -7.07 10.68
N LYS A 249 5.18 -7.55 11.92
CA LYS A 249 4.66 -8.88 12.23
C LYS A 249 3.75 -8.85 13.45
N PRO A 250 2.49 -9.29 13.33
CA PRO A 250 1.61 -9.46 14.48
C PRO A 250 2.10 -10.51 15.48
N LEU A 251 1.67 -10.36 16.73
CA LEU A 251 1.90 -11.38 17.75
C LEU A 251 1.28 -12.72 17.30
N PRO A 252 2.02 -13.85 17.40
CA PRO A 252 1.50 -15.17 17.03
C PRO A 252 0.46 -15.69 18.01
N LYS A 253 0.45 -15.17 19.24
CA LYS A 253 -0.48 -15.45 20.34
C LYS A 253 -0.50 -14.26 21.29
N SER A 254 -1.50 -14.17 22.16
CA SER A 254 -1.46 -13.20 23.26
C SER A 254 -0.27 -13.48 24.17
N ILE A 255 0.41 -12.43 24.66
CA ILE A 255 1.59 -12.54 25.52
C ILE A 255 1.26 -11.92 26.88
N LYS A 256 1.17 -12.77 27.91
CA LYS A 256 0.93 -12.35 29.30
C LYS A 256 2.18 -11.70 29.92
N PRO A 257 2.04 -10.96 31.03
CA PRO A 257 3.18 -10.49 31.81
C PRO A 257 4.21 -11.61 32.07
N LEU A 258 5.49 -11.30 31.83
CA LEU A 258 6.65 -12.19 31.93
C LEU A 258 6.69 -13.35 30.92
N GLU A 259 5.70 -13.50 30.05
CA GLU A 259 5.69 -14.48 28.97
C GLU A 259 6.49 -13.96 27.76
N GLU A 260 6.99 -14.89 26.94
CA GLU A 260 7.67 -14.60 25.69
C GLU A 260 7.07 -15.35 24.50
N ALA A 261 7.29 -14.81 23.31
CA ALA A 261 6.98 -15.46 22.05
C ALA A 261 8.11 -15.25 21.04
N GLU A 262 8.35 -16.27 20.22
CA GLU A 262 9.22 -16.17 19.06
C GLU A 262 8.43 -15.62 17.86
N ILE A 263 9.02 -14.65 17.18
CA ILE A 263 8.45 -13.98 16.02
C ILE A 263 9.48 -14.01 14.90
N SER A 264 9.07 -14.54 13.73
CA SER A 264 9.83 -14.42 12.49
C SER A 264 9.46 -13.12 11.78
N LEU A 265 10.39 -12.17 11.77
CA LEU A 265 10.23 -10.85 11.15
C LEU A 265 10.94 -10.82 9.80
N ASP A 266 10.19 -10.51 8.75
CA ASP A 266 10.73 -10.26 7.42
C ASP A 266 11.20 -8.80 7.33
N ILE A 267 12.46 -8.60 6.93
CA ILE A 267 13.12 -7.29 6.82
C ILE A 267 13.62 -7.06 5.40
N THR A 268 13.49 -5.84 4.91
CA THR A 268 14.10 -5.39 3.65
C THR A 268 15.43 -4.70 3.97
N ILE A 269 16.50 -5.07 3.26
CA ILE A 269 17.85 -4.55 3.53
C ILE A 269 18.02 -3.20 2.82
N PRO A 270 18.58 -2.16 3.48
CA PRO A 270 18.86 -0.88 2.84
C PRO A 270 19.61 -1.02 1.53
N GLY A 271 19.27 -0.20 0.55
CA GLY A 271 19.85 -0.24 -0.78
C GLY A 271 21.31 0.20 -0.87
N GLU A 272 21.74 1.05 0.05
CA GLU A 272 23.13 1.51 0.10
C GLU A 272 23.97 0.56 0.96
N PRO A 273 25.07 0.00 0.42
CA PRO A 273 25.97 -0.82 1.21
C PRO A 273 26.69 0.02 2.26
N GLY A 274 27.08 -0.63 3.35
CA GLY A 274 27.79 0.02 4.44
C GLY A 274 27.25 -0.40 5.80
N ASN A 275 27.65 0.34 6.81
CA ASN A 275 27.30 0.02 8.20
C ASN A 275 26.04 0.78 8.60
N CYS A 276 25.05 0.06 9.09
CA CYS A 276 23.80 0.59 9.63
C CYS A 276 23.43 -0.14 10.93
N LEU A 277 22.36 0.33 11.57
CA LEU A 277 21.78 -0.31 12.75
C LEU A 277 20.38 -0.78 12.39
N LEU A 278 20.08 -2.03 12.70
CA LEU A 278 18.73 -2.55 12.74
C LEU A 278 18.16 -2.30 14.14
N GLU A 279 17.18 -1.42 14.26
CA GLU A 279 16.45 -1.17 15.51
C GLU A 279 15.13 -1.95 15.50
N LEU A 280 14.99 -2.89 16.43
CA LEU A 280 13.77 -3.66 16.68
C LEU A 280 13.00 -3.02 17.83
N ASP A 281 11.69 -2.82 17.63
CA ASP A 281 10.79 -2.29 18.64
C ASP A 281 9.39 -2.91 18.51
N MET A 282 8.61 -2.85 19.58
CA MET A 282 7.19 -3.20 19.56
C MET A 282 6.37 -1.96 19.20
N VAL A 283 5.28 -2.16 18.46
CA VAL A 283 4.35 -1.10 18.06
C VAL A 283 2.92 -1.51 18.39
N HIS A 284 2.16 -0.56 18.94
CA HIS A 284 0.71 -0.62 18.96
C HIS A 284 0.21 0.23 17.80
N GLU A 285 -0.28 -0.42 16.74
CA GLU A 285 -0.63 0.26 15.49
C GLU A 285 -1.63 1.41 15.70
N GLY A 286 -1.32 2.56 15.10
CA GLY A 286 -2.11 3.80 15.26
C GLY A 286 -1.97 4.48 16.62
N VAL A 287 -1.34 3.84 17.62
CA VAL A 287 -1.22 4.38 18.98
C VAL A 287 0.20 4.86 19.27
N THR A 288 1.20 3.99 19.30
CA THR A 288 2.57 4.36 19.70
C THR A 288 3.58 3.26 19.42
N TRP A 289 4.83 3.66 19.17
CA TRP A 289 5.98 2.77 19.36
C TRP A 289 6.29 2.63 20.85
N PHE A 290 6.64 1.43 21.31
CA PHE A 290 6.85 1.20 22.73
C PHE A 290 8.04 2.03 23.27
N LYS A 291 9.03 2.33 22.44
CA LYS A 291 10.13 3.25 22.81
C LYS A 291 9.67 4.66 23.18
N GLU A 292 8.58 5.15 22.58
CA GLU A 292 8.02 6.47 22.89
C GLU A 292 7.37 6.49 24.28
N LYS A 293 7.03 5.31 24.80
CA LYS A 293 6.54 5.08 26.16
C LYS A 293 7.65 4.62 27.12
N GLY A 294 8.90 4.62 26.68
CA GLY A 294 10.08 4.34 27.51
C GLY A 294 10.59 2.89 27.47
N SER A 295 9.99 2.01 26.66
CA SER A 295 10.54 0.67 26.43
C SER A 295 11.92 0.74 25.77
N GLN A 296 12.79 -0.20 26.09
CA GLN A 296 14.10 -0.30 25.43
C GLN A 296 13.99 -1.04 24.10
N THR A 297 14.57 -0.46 23.05
CA THR A 297 14.69 -1.12 21.74
C THR A 297 15.91 -2.04 21.71
N THR A 298 15.90 -3.03 20.81
CA THR A 298 17.10 -3.82 20.50
C THR A 298 17.76 -3.29 19.25
N ARG A 299 19.04 -2.90 19.35
CA ARG A 299 19.82 -2.39 18.22
C ARG A 299 20.93 -3.37 17.86
N VAL A 300 20.96 -3.78 16.60
CA VAL A 300 21.96 -4.70 16.06
C VAL A 300 22.79 -3.98 15.00
N SER A 301 24.12 -4.03 15.14
CA SER A 301 25.01 -3.49 14.11
C SER A 301 25.04 -4.41 12.90
N VAL A 302 24.81 -3.83 11.73
CA VAL A 302 24.73 -4.56 10.46
C VAL A 302 25.73 -3.98 9.49
N GLN A 303 26.52 -4.87 8.88
CA GLN A 303 27.31 -4.54 7.69
C GLN A 303 26.55 -5.03 6.46
N VAL A 304 26.00 -4.09 5.70
CA VAL A 304 25.32 -4.36 4.43
C VAL A 304 26.37 -4.46 3.34
N GLU A 305 26.44 -5.63 2.71
CA GLU A 305 27.32 -5.86 1.58
C GLU A 305 26.72 -5.33 0.28
N LYS A 306 27.60 -4.98 -0.66
CA LYS A 306 27.18 -4.56 -1.99
C LYS A 306 26.49 -5.73 -2.70
N ALA A 307 25.26 -5.53 -3.15
CA ALA A 307 24.62 -6.48 -4.04
C ALA A 307 25.38 -6.53 -5.38
N PHE A 308 25.85 -7.70 -5.77
CA PHE A 308 26.34 -7.93 -7.13
C PHE A 308 25.14 -7.92 -8.07
N GLN A 309 25.05 -6.93 -8.96
CA GLN A 309 24.03 -6.93 -10.00
C GLN A 309 24.56 -7.70 -11.22
N LEU A 310 23.69 -8.39 -11.96
CA LEU A 310 24.01 -8.94 -13.29
C LEU A 310 24.55 -7.86 -14.25
N LYS A 311 24.17 -6.60 -14.02
CA LYS A 311 24.77 -5.43 -14.68
C LYS A 311 26.25 -5.28 -14.37
N ASP A 312 26.78 -5.69 -13.22
CA ASP A 312 28.21 -5.59 -12.89
C ASP A 312 29.07 -6.57 -13.70
N ILE A 313 28.52 -7.72 -14.10
CA ILE A 313 29.18 -8.66 -15.03
C ILE A 313 29.20 -8.04 -16.44
N GLY A 314 28.05 -7.55 -16.91
CA GLY A 314 27.96 -6.82 -18.17
C GLY A 314 28.85 -5.57 -18.20
N GLN A 315 28.93 -4.84 -17.10
CA GLN A 315 29.77 -3.65 -16.93
C GLN A 315 31.26 -4.02 -16.84
N SER A 316 31.61 -5.17 -16.27
CA SER A 316 33.00 -5.65 -16.23
C SER A 316 33.47 -6.13 -17.61
N ILE A 317 32.61 -6.82 -18.37
CA ILE A 317 32.86 -7.19 -19.78
C ILE A 317 32.93 -5.92 -20.64
N LEU A 318 32.02 -4.97 -20.42
CA LEU A 318 32.00 -3.69 -21.13
C LEU A 318 33.18 -2.79 -20.71
N ASN A 319 33.68 -2.86 -19.47
CA ASN A 319 34.88 -2.17 -19.01
C ASN A 319 36.15 -2.77 -19.62
N LEU A 320 36.21 -4.10 -19.76
CA LEU A 320 37.26 -4.77 -20.52
C LEU A 320 37.24 -4.31 -21.99
N TYR A 321 36.05 -4.24 -22.60
CA TYR A 321 35.85 -3.70 -23.96
C TYR A 321 36.23 -2.20 -24.06
N ARG A 322 35.87 -1.38 -23.07
CA ARG A 322 36.21 0.05 -22.97
C ARG A 322 37.70 0.32 -22.77
N MET A 323 38.40 -0.55 -22.04
CA MET A 323 39.85 -0.47 -21.85
C MET A 323 40.60 -0.77 -23.14
N VAL A 324 40.05 -1.65 -23.98
CA VAL A 324 40.55 -1.92 -25.33
C VAL A 324 40.15 -0.82 -26.33
N ALA A 325 39.00 -0.15 -26.12
CA ALA A 325 38.40 0.79 -27.10
C ALA A 325 38.56 2.30 -26.80
N GLY A 326 39.09 2.72 -25.64
CA GLY A 326 39.53 4.11 -25.39
C GLY A 326 38.44 5.19 -25.28
N ILE A 327 37.23 4.87 -24.80
CA ILE A 327 36.09 5.83 -24.72
C ILE A 327 35.80 6.23 -23.26
N ASN A 328 35.66 7.54 -23.00
CA ASN A 328 35.39 8.12 -21.67
C ASN A 328 33.93 8.60 -21.54
N VAL A 329 33.22 8.20 -20.47
CA VAL A 329 31.83 8.62 -20.16
C VAL A 329 31.69 8.89 -18.64
N PRO A 330 30.90 9.88 -18.18
CA PRO A 330 30.90 10.35 -16.79
C PRO A 330 30.27 9.36 -15.80
N LYS A 331 30.71 9.44 -14.53
CA LYS A 331 30.18 8.68 -13.39
C LYS A 331 28.78 9.16 -13.01
N ASN A 332 27.77 8.30 -13.10
CA ASN A 332 26.51 8.50 -12.39
C ASN A 332 26.56 7.78 -11.03
N SER A 333 26.33 8.55 -9.97
CA SER A 333 26.07 8.08 -8.62
C SER A 333 24.72 7.37 -8.57
N SER A 334 24.71 6.12 -8.14
CA SER A 334 23.51 5.37 -7.79
C SER A 334 22.92 5.95 -6.50
N ASN A 335 21.85 6.73 -6.59
CA ASN A 335 20.96 6.94 -5.45
C ASN A 335 19.93 5.80 -5.47
N PHE A 336 19.96 4.90 -4.50
CA PHE A 336 18.87 3.94 -4.31
C PHE A 336 17.56 4.69 -4.01
N PHE A 337 16.60 4.62 -4.93
CA PHE A 337 15.25 5.16 -4.72
C PHE A 337 14.41 4.13 -3.96
N VAL A 338 13.92 4.48 -2.77
CA VAL A 338 12.96 3.65 -2.02
C VAL A 338 11.58 4.28 -2.21
N PRO A 339 10.62 3.59 -2.86
CA PRO A 339 9.31 4.17 -3.07
C PRO A 339 8.50 4.24 -1.78
N THR A 340 7.66 5.26 -1.65
CA THR A 340 6.80 5.49 -0.47
C THR A 340 5.32 5.47 -0.85
N MET A 341 4.48 5.00 0.08
CA MET A 341 3.02 5.03 0.00
C MET A 341 2.50 6.02 1.04
N GLU A 342 2.47 7.30 0.70
CA GLU A 342 1.88 8.30 1.57
C GLU A 342 0.37 8.12 1.63
N MET A 343 -0.24 8.45 2.78
CA MET A 343 -1.68 8.38 2.96
C MET A 343 -2.25 9.76 3.29
N TYR A 344 -3.35 10.09 2.63
CA TYR A 344 -4.07 11.35 2.73
C TYR A 344 -5.55 11.08 2.98
N GLY A 345 -6.19 11.99 3.72
CA GLY A 345 -7.64 12.00 3.89
C GLY A 345 -8.27 13.28 3.37
N ILE A 346 -9.57 13.20 3.08
CA ILE A 346 -10.44 14.34 2.81
C ILE A 346 -11.63 14.22 3.74
N GLN A 347 -11.86 15.24 4.56
CA GLN A 347 -12.97 15.25 5.51
C GLN A 347 -14.30 14.95 4.80
N LYS A 348 -15.13 14.13 5.46
CA LYS A 348 -16.37 13.63 4.91
C LYS A 348 -17.30 14.73 4.40
N ASP A 349 -17.43 15.85 5.12
CA ASP A 349 -18.24 17.00 4.73
C ASP A 349 -17.76 17.64 3.41
N VAL A 350 -16.45 17.76 3.21
CA VAL A 350 -15.86 18.24 1.95
C VAL A 350 -16.15 17.28 0.79
N VAL A 351 -16.12 15.96 1.03
CA VAL A 351 -16.50 14.98 0.00
C VAL A 351 -17.97 15.13 -0.38
N LEU A 352 -18.86 15.31 0.60
CA LEU A 352 -20.29 15.52 0.37
C LEU A 352 -20.57 16.81 -0.41
N GLU A 353 -19.88 17.90 -0.08
CA GLU A 353 -19.98 19.18 -0.81
C GLU A 353 -19.54 19.03 -2.27
N LEU A 354 -18.46 18.29 -2.53
CA LEU A 354 -17.98 18.03 -3.89
C LEU A 354 -18.97 17.21 -4.72
N ILE A 355 -19.63 16.24 -4.09
CA ILE A 355 -20.68 15.42 -4.71
C ILE A 355 -21.86 16.33 -5.11
N ASP A 356 -22.38 17.11 -4.17
CA ASP A 356 -23.53 17.99 -4.38
C ASP A 356 -23.24 19.06 -5.46
N CYS A 357 -22.11 19.77 -5.34
CA CYS A 357 -21.72 20.80 -6.31
C CYS A 357 -21.44 20.24 -7.72
N GLY A 358 -21.09 18.95 -7.82
CA GLY A 358 -20.79 18.29 -9.10
C GLY A 358 -21.98 17.64 -9.79
N GLY A 359 -23.21 17.80 -9.25
CA GLY A 359 -24.42 17.19 -9.80
C GLY A 359 -24.55 15.71 -9.47
N GLY A 360 -23.93 15.26 -8.37
CA GLY A 360 -24.09 13.93 -7.82
C GLY A 360 -25.07 13.92 -6.66
N LYS A 361 -25.82 12.82 -6.54
CA LYS A 361 -26.66 12.51 -5.39
C LYS A 361 -26.06 11.34 -4.63
N LEU A 362 -25.74 11.57 -3.36
CA LEU A 362 -25.33 10.49 -2.46
C LEU A 362 -26.52 9.52 -2.27
N ILE A 363 -26.28 8.24 -2.55
CA ILE A 363 -27.27 7.18 -2.28
C ILE A 363 -27.01 6.53 -0.93
N ASP A 364 -25.76 6.20 -0.64
CA ASP A 364 -25.36 5.60 0.63
C ASP A 364 -23.88 5.92 0.93
N VAL A 365 -23.52 5.88 2.21
CA VAL A 365 -22.14 6.02 2.69
C VAL A 365 -21.90 5.05 3.82
N GLN A 366 -20.94 4.14 3.62
CA GLN A 366 -20.57 3.13 4.62
C GLN A 366 -19.22 3.45 5.21
N GLN A 367 -19.04 3.10 6.49
CA GLN A 367 -17.70 3.10 7.06
C GLN A 367 -16.89 1.96 6.43
N ASP A 368 -15.69 2.29 5.96
CA ASP A 368 -14.75 1.37 5.35
C ASP A 368 -13.55 1.15 6.29
N PHE A 369 -13.05 -0.07 6.33
CA PHE A 369 -11.95 -0.49 7.23
C PHE A 369 -10.69 -0.90 6.46
N SER A 370 -10.64 -0.64 5.15
CA SER A 370 -9.56 -1.10 4.28
C SER A 370 -8.23 -0.38 4.51
N VAL A 371 -8.25 0.75 5.23
CA VAL A 371 -7.09 1.63 5.48
C VAL A 371 -6.42 1.40 6.83
N GLY A 372 -6.87 0.38 7.58
CA GLY A 372 -6.43 0.11 8.94
C GLY A 372 -7.19 0.91 10.01
N GLN A 373 -7.01 0.54 11.28
CA GLN A 373 -7.81 1.10 12.39
C GLN A 373 -7.39 2.51 12.82
N GLY A 374 -6.23 2.98 12.35
CA GLY A 374 -5.74 4.32 12.67
C GLY A 374 -6.48 5.44 11.93
N TRP A 375 -7.39 5.12 11.02
CA TRP A 375 -8.08 6.10 10.18
C TRP A 375 -9.58 5.80 10.06
N LEU A 376 -10.37 6.86 10.09
CA LEU A 376 -11.74 6.82 9.60
C LEU A 376 -11.68 6.83 8.07
N SER A 377 -12.40 5.92 7.44
CA SER A 377 -12.53 5.80 5.99
C SER A 377 -13.97 5.51 5.63
N TYR A 378 -14.38 5.96 4.45
CA TYR A 378 -15.74 5.80 3.97
C TYR A 378 -15.77 5.32 2.53
N LEU A 379 -16.72 4.45 2.23
CA LEU A 379 -17.12 4.04 0.90
C LEU A 379 -18.38 4.81 0.51
N TYR A 380 -18.29 5.64 -0.52
CA TYR A 380 -19.38 6.48 -1.01
C TYR A 380 -20.02 5.81 -2.23
N CYS A 381 -21.34 5.68 -2.23
CA CYS A 381 -22.12 5.28 -3.40
C CYS A 381 -22.93 6.48 -3.88
N VAL A 382 -22.64 6.95 -5.10
CA VAL A 382 -23.19 8.19 -5.65
C VAL A 382 -23.75 7.92 -7.04
N ILE A 383 -24.92 8.50 -7.33
CA ILE A 383 -25.49 8.54 -8.68
C ILE A 383 -25.35 9.96 -9.25
N LYS A 384 -25.04 10.08 -10.54
CA LYS A 384 -25.11 11.38 -11.23
C LYS A 384 -26.55 11.70 -11.60
N GLU A 385 -27.01 12.91 -11.32
CA GLU A 385 -28.36 13.38 -11.69
C GLU A 385 -28.49 13.81 -13.17
#